data_AF-A0A658ILT8-F1
#
_entry.id   AF-A0A658ILT8-F1
#
_cell.length_a   1.000
_cell.length_b   1.000
_cell.length_c   1.000
_cell.angle_alpha   90.00
_cell.angle_beta   90.00
_cell.angle_gamma   90.00
#
_symmetry.space_group_name_H-M   'P 1'
#
loop_
_entity.id
_entity.type
_entity.pdbx_description
1 polymer ?
#
loop_
_entity_poly.entity_id
_entity_poly.type
_entity_poly.pdbx_seq_one_letter_code
_entity_poly.pdbx_strand_id
1 'polypeptide(L)'
;TKQCGLISQIPKMISALQGAVPLISKQLEEARIKAEEWRIQREREHAIYLEKERVRQEEEAYNASRTELKSIMAQWAEDKRMEQFFREAESDAVLLDEQQKVQVMERLLLARQFLSEDTAVERLLKWKTPQERLSK
;
A
#
# COMPACT_ATOMS: atom_id res chain seq x y z
N THR A 1 35.06 -58.94 -46.63
CA THR A 1 34.11 -59.03 -45.49
C THR A 1 33.51 -57.66 -45.25
N LYS A 2 32.17 -57.56 -45.34
CA LYS A 2 31.29 -56.51 -44.78
C LYS A 2 31.75 -55.03 -44.88
N GLN A 3 31.51 -54.39 -46.04
CA GLN A 3 31.43 -52.92 -46.16
C GLN A 3 30.10 -52.43 -46.76
N CYS A 4 28.99 -53.16 -46.54
CA CYS A 4 27.65 -52.71 -46.98
C CYS A 4 26.66 -52.49 -45.80
N GLY A 5 27.17 -52.28 -44.59
CA GLY A 5 26.33 -52.18 -43.38
C GLY A 5 25.72 -50.81 -43.12
N LEU A 6 26.41 -49.72 -43.50
CA LEU A 6 26.03 -48.34 -43.17
C LEU A 6 25.47 -47.57 -44.37
N ILE A 7 26.10 -47.68 -45.54
CA ILE A 7 25.65 -46.97 -46.76
C ILE A 7 24.25 -47.43 -47.18
N SER A 8 23.93 -48.71 -46.99
CA SER A 8 22.60 -49.27 -47.28
C SER A 8 21.50 -48.85 -46.28
N GLN A 9 21.86 -48.27 -45.14
CA GLN A 9 20.91 -47.77 -44.14
C GLN A 9 20.53 -46.31 -44.37
N ILE A 10 21.35 -45.55 -45.10
CA ILE A 10 21.09 -44.14 -45.40
C ILE A 10 19.69 -43.91 -46.00
N PRO A 11 19.22 -44.69 -47.00
CA PRO A 11 17.87 -44.51 -47.53
C PRO A 11 16.75 -44.82 -46.52
N LYS A 12 16.97 -45.80 -45.63
CA LYS A 12 16.03 -46.13 -44.55
C LYS A 12 15.94 -45.00 -43.52
N MET A 13 17.08 -44.40 -43.18
CA MET A 13 17.14 -43.24 -42.30
C MET A 13 16.46 -42.03 -42.93
N ILE A 14 16.70 -41.76 -44.21
CA ILE A 14 16.03 -40.66 -44.94
C ILE A 14 14.51 -40.86 -44.95
N SER A 15 14.03 -42.08 -45.23
CA SER A 15 12.59 -42.38 -45.22
C SER A 15 11.98 -42.26 -43.82
N ALA A 16 12.68 -42.70 -42.77
CA ALA A 16 12.24 -42.52 -41.38
C ALA A 16 12.18 -41.04 -40.98
N LEU A 17 13.17 -40.24 -41.39
CA LEU A 17 13.18 -38.79 -41.16
C LEU A 17 12.03 -38.11 -41.91
N GLN A 18 11.80 -38.45 -43.19
CA GLN A 18 10.67 -37.93 -43.97
C GLN A 18 9.32 -38.29 -43.34
N GLY A 19 9.19 -39.50 -42.80
CA GLY A 19 7.98 -39.93 -42.07
C GLY A 19 7.77 -39.23 -40.72
N ALA A 20 8.86 -38.76 -40.09
CA ALA A 20 8.79 -38.01 -38.83
C ALA A 20 8.42 -36.53 -39.03
N VAL A 21 8.67 -35.95 -40.21
CA VAL A 21 8.39 -34.52 -40.49
C VAL A 21 6.93 -34.13 -40.18
N PRO A 22 5.88 -34.84 -40.65
CA PRO A 22 4.50 -34.50 -40.32
C PRO A 22 4.18 -34.55 -38.82
N LEU A 23 4.77 -35.51 -38.09
CA LEU A 23 4.59 -35.64 -36.65
C LEU A 23 5.21 -34.44 -35.91
N ILE A 24 6.44 -34.07 -36.28
CA ILE A 24 7.15 -32.92 -35.69
C ILE A 24 6.40 -31.62 -36.02
N SER A 25 5.93 -31.45 -37.26
CA SER A 25 5.14 -30.28 -37.65
C SER A 25 3.85 -30.15 -36.84
N LYS A 26 3.16 -31.26 -36.59
CA LYS A 26 1.96 -31.27 -35.73
C LYS A 26 2.30 -30.90 -34.28
N GLN A 27 3.36 -31.47 -33.72
CA GLN A 27 3.81 -31.16 -32.36
C GLN A 27 4.22 -29.68 -32.22
N LEU A 28 4.87 -29.11 -33.24
CA LEU A 28 5.24 -27.71 -33.25
C LEU A 28 4.01 -26.79 -33.27
N GLU A 29 3.00 -27.14 -34.06
CA GLU A 29 1.74 -26.38 -34.11
C GLU A 29 0.98 -26.45 -32.78
N GLU A 30 0.87 -27.63 -32.18
CA GLU A 30 0.26 -27.79 -30.85
C GLU A 30 1.03 -27.01 -29.77
N ALA A 31 2.37 -27.02 -29.82
CA ALA A 31 3.19 -26.25 -28.91
C ALA A 31 2.99 -24.73 -29.11
N ARG A 32 2.86 -24.28 -30.36
CA ARG A 32 2.58 -22.88 -30.71
C ARG A 32 1.22 -22.43 -30.19
N ILE A 33 0.16 -23.22 -30.41
CA ILE A 33 -1.20 -22.93 -29.92
C ILE A 33 -1.19 -22.81 -28.40
N LYS A 34 -0.61 -23.79 -27.70
CA LYS A 34 -0.51 -23.76 -26.24
C LYS A 34 0.24 -22.53 -25.76
N ALA A 35 1.40 -22.23 -26.34
CA ALA A 35 2.20 -21.06 -25.96
C ALA A 35 1.40 -19.75 -26.10
N GLU A 36 0.60 -19.64 -27.15
CA GLU A 36 -0.27 -18.48 -27.39
C GLU A 36 -1.42 -18.40 -26.38
N GLU A 37 -2.09 -19.52 -26.08
CA GLU A 37 -3.12 -19.60 -25.03
C GLU A 37 -2.56 -19.17 -23.67
N TRP A 38 -1.37 -19.67 -23.30
CA TRP A 38 -0.67 -19.26 -22.07
C TRP A 38 -0.33 -17.78 -22.05
N ARG A 39 0.11 -17.21 -23.18
CA ARG A 39 0.42 -15.78 -23.29
C ARG A 39 -0.83 -14.94 -23.04
N ILE A 40 -1.93 -15.25 -23.73
CA ILE A 40 -3.21 -14.55 -23.58
C ILE A 40 -3.73 -14.66 -22.14
N GLN A 41 -3.65 -15.84 -21.54
CA GLN A 41 -4.11 -16.05 -20.17
C GLN A 41 -3.29 -15.22 -19.18
N ARG A 42 -1.95 -15.24 -19.29
CA ARG A 42 -1.10 -14.44 -18.42
C ARG A 42 -1.34 -12.94 -18.59
N GLU A 43 -1.55 -12.47 -19.81
CA GLU A 43 -1.87 -11.05 -20.07
C GLU A 43 -3.18 -10.63 -19.39
N ARG A 44 -4.22 -11.48 -19.45
CA ARG A 44 -5.50 -11.23 -18.78
C ARG A 44 -5.35 -11.22 -17.26
N GLU A 45 -4.68 -12.23 -16.71
CA GLU A 45 -4.44 -12.33 -15.26
C GLU A 45 -3.62 -11.14 -14.75
N HIS A 46 -2.58 -10.75 -15.50
CA HIS A 46 -1.76 -9.60 -15.16
C HIS A 46 -2.57 -8.29 -15.21
N ALA A 47 -3.43 -8.10 -16.22
CA ALA A 47 -4.30 -6.94 -16.29
C ALA A 47 -5.27 -6.87 -15.10
N ILE A 48 -5.89 -8.00 -14.74
CA ILE A 48 -6.77 -8.08 -13.56
C ILE A 48 -6.00 -7.79 -12.27
N TYR A 49 -4.79 -8.34 -12.15
CA TYR A 49 -3.92 -8.12 -11.00
C TYR A 49 -3.57 -6.64 -10.83
N LEU A 50 -3.14 -5.98 -11.91
CA LEU A 50 -2.80 -4.56 -11.89
C LEU A 50 -4.00 -3.69 -11.48
N GLU A 51 -5.20 -3.99 -12.00
CA GLU A 51 -6.39 -3.23 -11.63
C GLU A 51 -6.78 -3.43 -10.16
N LYS A 52 -6.69 -4.66 -9.66
CA LYS A 52 -6.91 -4.94 -8.23
C LYS A 52 -5.90 -4.21 -7.35
N GLU A 53 -4.64 -4.19 -7.77
CA GLU A 53 -3.58 -3.51 -7.03
C GLU A 53 -3.80 -2.00 -7.01
N ARG A 54 -4.23 -1.40 -8.14
CA ARG A 54 -4.61 0.02 -8.22
C ARG A 54 -5.73 0.35 -7.25
N VAL A 55 -6.82 -0.43 -7.26
CA VAL A 55 -7.95 -0.24 -6.34
C VAL A 55 -7.52 -0.40 -4.89
N ARG A 56 -6.69 -1.40 -4.59
CA ARG A 56 -6.18 -1.63 -3.23
C ARG A 56 -5.37 -0.44 -2.73
N GLN A 57 -4.46 0.07 -3.56
CA GLN A 57 -3.63 1.23 -3.22
C GLN A 57 -4.48 2.49 -3.00
N GLU A 58 -5.50 2.71 -3.83
CA GLU A 58 -6.45 3.82 -3.66
C GLU A 58 -7.22 3.73 -2.35
N GLU A 59 -7.73 2.54 -2.03
CA GLU A 59 -8.45 2.29 -0.77
C GLU A 59 -7.53 2.45 0.45
N GLU A 60 -6.31 1.92 0.39
CA GLU A 60 -5.30 2.07 1.45
C GLU A 60 -4.94 3.54 1.67
N ALA A 61 -4.70 4.30 0.60
CA ALA A 61 -4.38 5.73 0.68
C ALA A 61 -5.55 6.53 1.28
N TYR A 62 -6.78 6.22 0.87
CA TYR A 62 -8.00 6.82 1.40
C TYR A 62 -8.17 6.52 2.89
N ASN A 63 -8.09 5.24 3.28
CA ASN A 63 -8.27 4.81 4.65
C ASN A 63 -7.18 5.36 5.57
N ALA A 64 -5.92 5.39 5.13
CA ALA A 64 -4.81 5.97 5.88
C ALA A 64 -5.02 7.46 6.12
N SER A 65 -5.32 8.23 5.06
CA SER A 65 -5.56 9.68 5.17
C SER A 65 -6.77 9.99 6.06
N ARG A 66 -7.87 9.23 5.92
CA ARG A 66 -9.07 9.39 6.75
C ARG A 66 -8.80 9.07 8.22
N THR A 67 -8.02 8.04 8.49
CA THR A 67 -7.66 7.63 9.87
C THR A 67 -6.79 8.68 10.53
N GLU A 68 -5.79 9.20 9.81
CA GLU A 68 -4.94 10.27 10.29
C GLU A 68 -5.75 11.54 10.57
N LEU A 69 -6.64 11.95 9.65
CA LEU A 69 -7.50 13.12 9.86
C LEU A 69 -8.41 12.96 11.09
N LYS A 70 -9.01 11.78 11.29
CA LYS A 70 -9.80 11.48 12.48
C LYS A 70 -8.97 11.56 13.76
N SER A 71 -7.73 11.09 13.73
CA SER A 71 -6.80 11.20 14.86
C SER A 71 -6.48 12.67 15.18
N ILE A 72 -6.25 13.50 14.16
CA ILE A 72 -6.03 14.95 14.34
C ILE A 72 -7.27 15.60 14.97
N MET A 73 -8.47 15.25 14.49
CA MET A 73 -9.72 15.78 15.06
C MET A 73 -9.93 15.35 16.51
N ALA A 74 -9.64 14.09 16.84
CA ALA A 74 -9.75 13.58 18.20
C ALA A 74 -8.78 14.31 19.15
N GLN A 75 -7.53 14.47 18.73
CA GLN A 75 -6.53 15.19 19.51
C GLN A 75 -6.90 16.66 19.69
N TRP A 76 -7.38 17.33 18.64
CA TRP A 76 -7.89 18.70 18.76
C TRP A 76 -9.04 18.81 19.78
N ALA A 77 -9.95 17.83 19.80
CA ALA A 77 -11.04 17.82 20.77
C ALA A 77 -10.56 17.61 22.21
N GLU A 78 -9.50 16.82 22.42
CA GLU A 78 -8.82 16.69 23.72
C GLU A 78 -8.13 18.01 24.10
N ASP A 79 -7.38 18.62 23.18
CA ASP A 79 -6.70 19.90 23.40
C ASP A 79 -7.72 20.99 23.81
N LYS A 80 -8.91 21.01 23.19
CA LYS A 80 -10.00 21.92 23.56
C LYS A 80 -10.60 21.62 24.93
N ARG A 81 -10.75 20.34 25.30
CA ARG A 81 -11.25 19.97 26.63
C ARG A 81 -10.25 20.33 27.73
N MET A 82 -8.96 20.14 27.49
CA MET A 82 -7.90 20.54 28.42
C MET A 82 -7.86 22.07 28.59
N GLU A 83 -7.94 22.82 27.50
CA GLU A 83 -8.01 24.29 27.53
C GLU A 83 -9.24 24.78 28.30
N GLN A 84 -10.40 24.15 28.10
CA GLN A 84 -11.62 24.48 28.84
C GLN A 84 -11.45 24.21 30.34
N PHE A 85 -10.91 23.04 30.70
CA PHE A 85 -10.61 22.71 32.09
C PHE A 85 -9.70 23.75 32.75
N PHE A 86 -8.64 24.19 32.06
CA PHE A 86 -7.74 25.22 32.61
C PHE A 86 -8.45 26.55 32.83
N ARG A 87 -9.31 26.98 31.90
CA ARG A 87 -10.08 28.22 32.06
C ARG A 87 -11.05 28.17 33.23
N GLU A 88 -11.72 27.04 33.40
CA GLU A 88 -12.63 26.81 34.53
C GLU A 88 -11.85 26.79 35.86
N ALA A 89 -10.71 26.09 35.92
CA ALA A 89 -9.86 26.07 37.11
C ALA A 89 -9.29 27.45 37.48
N GLU A 90 -8.90 28.26 36.49
CA GLU A 90 -8.47 29.66 36.71
C GLU A 90 -9.64 30.51 37.27
N SER A 91 -10.85 30.32 36.77
CA SER A 91 -12.05 31.01 37.26
C SER A 91 -12.39 30.63 38.70
N ASP A 92 -12.34 29.33 39.03
CA ASP A 92 -12.64 28.84 40.37
C ASP A 92 -11.58 29.28 41.39
N ALA A 93 -10.32 29.42 40.97
CA ALA A 93 -9.23 29.89 41.82
C ALA A 93 -9.43 31.33 42.32
N VAL A 94 -10.28 32.14 41.69
CA VAL A 94 -10.62 33.50 42.15
C VAL A 94 -11.31 33.49 43.52
N LEU A 95 -11.99 32.39 43.87
CA LEU A 95 -12.70 32.23 45.14
C LEU A 95 -11.79 31.80 46.30
N LEU A 96 -10.53 31.49 46.02
CA LEU A 96 -9.55 31.03 47.01
C LEU A 96 -8.84 32.20 47.71
N ASP A 97 -8.19 31.91 48.83
CA ASP A 97 -7.28 32.88 49.44
C ASP A 97 -6.06 33.15 48.52
N GLU A 98 -5.43 34.31 48.68
CA GLU A 98 -4.37 34.75 47.77
C GLU A 98 -3.16 33.80 47.74
N GLN A 99 -2.84 33.13 48.85
CA GLN A 99 -1.72 32.19 48.86
C GLN A 99 -2.05 30.91 48.08
N GLN A 100 -3.26 30.38 48.25
CA GLN A 100 -3.75 29.24 47.49
C GLN A 100 -3.91 29.56 46.00
N LYS A 101 -4.46 30.73 45.68
CA LYS A 101 -4.63 31.20 44.31
C LYS A 101 -3.29 31.27 43.56
N VAL A 102 -2.25 31.85 44.16
CA VAL A 102 -0.91 31.89 43.55
C VAL A 102 -0.40 30.48 43.24
N GLN A 103 -0.53 29.54 44.19
CA GLN A 103 -0.10 28.16 43.98
C GLN A 103 -0.86 27.47 42.84
N VAL A 104 -2.18 27.67 42.76
CA VAL A 104 -3.00 27.10 41.69
C VAL A 104 -2.60 27.67 40.33
N MET A 105 -2.39 28.99 40.22
CA MET A 105 -1.97 29.63 38.98
C MET A 105 -0.59 29.13 38.50
N GLU A 106 0.37 28.96 39.40
CA GLU A 106 1.68 28.37 39.08
C GLU A 106 1.55 26.94 38.53
N ARG A 107 0.70 26.11 39.16
CA ARG A 107 0.45 24.74 38.72
C ARG A 107 -0.21 24.69 37.34
N LEU A 108 -1.16 25.57 37.07
CA LEU A 108 -1.84 25.66 35.77
C LEU A 108 -0.86 26.08 34.67
N LEU A 109 0.04 27.01 34.96
CA LEU A 109 1.10 27.40 34.01
C LEU A 109 2.04 26.24 33.67
N LEU A 110 2.48 25.48 34.68
CA LEU A 110 3.31 24.29 34.47
C LEU A 110 2.56 23.21 33.65
N ALA A 111 1.27 23.01 33.90
CA ALA A 111 0.46 22.05 33.17
C ALA A 111 0.34 22.43 31.67
N ARG A 112 0.14 23.72 31.36
CA ARG A 112 0.11 24.23 29.97
C ARG A 112 1.45 24.00 29.25
N GLN A 113 2.57 24.26 29.94
CA GLN A 113 3.90 24.02 29.39
C GLN A 113 4.17 22.52 29.15
N PHE A 114 3.76 21.67 30.08
CA PHE A 114 3.92 20.22 29.96
C PHE A 114 3.14 19.64 28.77
N LEU A 115 1.95 20.17 28.47
CA LEU A 115 1.07 19.70 27.40
C LEU A 115 1.27 20.44 26.07
N SER A 116 2.32 21.25 25.95
CA SER A 116 2.62 21.98 24.71
C SER A 116 3.14 21.01 23.64
N GLU A 117 2.22 20.41 22.89
CA GLU A 117 2.50 19.63 21.69
C GLU A 117 2.19 20.42 20.40
N ASP A 118 2.41 19.79 19.23
CA ASP A 118 1.95 20.32 17.94
C ASP A 118 0.48 20.76 18.04
N THR A 119 0.16 21.96 17.60
CA THR A 119 -1.22 22.41 17.46
C THR A 119 -1.95 21.61 16.39
N ALA A 120 -3.29 21.58 16.45
CA ALA A 120 -4.10 20.98 15.39
C ALA A 120 -3.79 21.55 13.99
N VAL A 121 -3.42 22.83 13.91
CA VAL A 121 -3.00 23.46 12.64
C VAL A 121 -1.67 22.88 12.15
N GLU A 122 -0.68 22.74 13.02
CA GLU A 122 0.61 22.13 12.67
C GLU A 122 0.46 20.66 12.28
N ARG A 123 -0.43 19.91 12.96
CA ARG A 123 -0.75 18.53 12.58
C ARG A 123 -1.44 18.48 11.21
N LEU A 124 -2.36 19.41 10.91
CA LEU A 124 -3.00 19.51 9.59
C LEU A 124 -2.02 19.88 8.46
N LEU A 125 -1.02 20.72 8.73
CA LEU A 125 0.03 21.03 7.75
C LEU A 125 0.91 19.81 7.41
N LYS A 126 1.02 18.85 8.34
CA LYS A 126 1.76 17.59 8.13
C LYS A 126 0.89 16.49 7.50
N TRP A 127 -0.43 16.60 7.61
CA TRP A 127 -1.40 15.62 7.07
C TRP A 127 -1.31 15.55 5.55
N LYS A 128 -1.46 14.32 5.02
CA LYS A 128 -1.46 14.07 3.57
C LYS A 128 -2.80 13.56 3.10
N THR A 129 -3.30 14.19 2.05
CA THR A 129 -4.49 13.74 1.31
C THR A 129 -4.23 12.38 0.63
N PRO A 130 -5.28 11.62 0.27
CA PRO A 130 -5.12 10.37 -0.45
C PRO A 130 -4.33 10.57 -1.76
N GLN A 131 -4.57 11.65 -2.48
CA GLN A 131 -3.91 11.96 -3.75
C GLN A 131 -2.40 12.19 -3.57
N GLU A 132 -1.99 12.95 -2.56
CA GLU A 132 -0.57 13.18 -2.25
C GLU A 132 0.17 11.92 -1.80
N ARG A 133 -0.57 10.91 -1.35
CA ARG A 133 -0.01 9.60 -0.97
C ARG A 133 0.16 8.69 -2.18
N LEU A 134 -0.72 8.81 -3.17
CA LEU A 134 -0.65 8.08 -4.45
C LEU A 134 0.32 8.71 -5.45
N SER A 135 0.61 10.02 -5.35
CA SER A 135 1.48 10.75 -6.26
C SER A 135 2.99 10.61 -5.94
N LYS A 136 3.39 9.61 -5.16
CA LYS A 136 4.76 9.41 -4.68
C LYS A 136 5.54 8.39 -5.47
#